data_AF-A0AAV8UGY2-F1
#
_entry.id   AF-A0AAV8UGY2-F1
#
_cell.length_a   1.000
_cell.length_b   1.000
_cell.length_c   1.000
_cell.angle_alpha   90.00
_cell.angle_beta   90.00
_cell.angle_gamma   90.00
#
_symmetry.space_group_name_H-M   'P 1'
#
loop_
_entity.id
_entity.type
_entity.pdbx_description
1 polymer ?
#
loop_
_entity_poly.entity_id
_entity_poly.type
_entity_poly.pdbx_seq_one_letter_code
_entity_poly.pdbx_strand_id
1 'polypeptide(L)'
;MTAVKSSGGAWIGLLCNIWWNIWARECSKSRHIGSDRHVSKHVEEVERPESQSGVEHAVVIPVLVRTNRSLTQFERAVQSVRRILKDDEVLIVVDDGSPTQFQKPIQASCSWPKIILLRHCPNVGPASARNTAMDWCRANRSEIKTVCFLDADCVVPDANWCAAHRAQQKKLPGIACGRTISLNPERWVSIYHDVFGTLNGRMLEDENNLLYGTTCNMSIHFDALPDGFRFDQLFATPAFEDVEFCVRARKAGPTNSITFVSEAVVKHDYSTDVLGLIEQFWRYGQGHHRMLEVHPEYDTWLAVSSPMSNFSVKKKPSD
;
A
#
# COMPACT_ATOMS: atom_id res chain seq x y z
N MET A 1 12.43 50.87 -0.53
CA MET A 1 12.36 49.55 0.12
C MET A 1 11.87 48.54 -0.91
N THR A 2 12.82 47.78 -1.46
CA THR A 2 12.65 46.82 -2.55
C THR A 2 11.98 45.53 -2.05
N ALA A 3 10.89 45.14 -2.70
CA ALA A 3 10.19 43.89 -2.46
C ALA A 3 10.91 42.74 -3.19
N VAL A 4 11.30 41.71 -2.42
CA VAL A 4 11.82 40.44 -2.94
C VAL A 4 10.63 39.61 -3.44
N LYS A 5 10.55 39.37 -4.75
CA LYS A 5 9.62 38.42 -5.37
C LYS A 5 10.13 36.99 -5.11
N SER A 6 9.35 36.17 -4.41
CA SER A 6 9.61 34.73 -4.26
C SER A 6 9.01 33.93 -5.43
N SER A 7 9.80 33.77 -6.48
CA SER A 7 9.51 32.91 -7.64
C SER A 7 9.98 31.45 -7.46
N GLY A 8 10.27 31.01 -6.23
CA GLY A 8 10.96 29.72 -5.98
C GLY A 8 10.10 28.45 -6.02
N GLY A 9 8.77 28.54 -5.93
CA GLY A 9 7.90 27.36 -5.78
C GLY A 9 7.52 26.64 -7.07
N ALA A 10 7.45 27.36 -8.20
CA ALA A 10 6.99 26.80 -9.48
C ALA A 10 8.07 25.98 -10.21
N TRP A 11 9.35 26.24 -9.92
CA TRP A 11 10.47 25.58 -10.61
C TRP A 11 10.77 24.18 -10.07
N ILE A 12 10.52 23.91 -8.79
CA ILE A 12 10.81 22.61 -8.15
C ILE A 12 9.81 21.54 -8.60
N GLY A 13 8.53 21.90 -8.76
CA GLY A 13 7.49 20.99 -9.26
C GLY A 13 7.64 20.65 -10.74
N LEU A 14 8.07 21.62 -11.57
CA LEU A 14 8.33 21.40 -12.99
C LEU A 14 9.58 20.53 -13.20
N LEU A 15 10.63 20.76 -12.40
CA LEU A 15 11.85 19.94 -12.43
C LEU A 15 11.58 18.49 -12.00
N CYS A 16 10.69 18.23 -11.05
CA CYS A 16 10.35 16.85 -10.65
C CYS A 16 9.55 16.09 -11.72
N ASN A 17 8.59 16.72 -12.40
CA ASN A 17 7.86 16.09 -13.51
C ASN A 17 8.74 15.89 -14.75
N ILE A 18 9.65 16.82 -15.02
CA ILE A 18 10.62 16.71 -16.11
C ILE A 18 11.68 15.64 -15.77
N TRP A 19 12.19 15.58 -14.54
CA TRP A 19 13.10 14.52 -14.10
C TRP A 19 12.43 13.16 -14.07
N TRP A 20 11.18 13.04 -13.61
CA TRP A 20 10.41 11.79 -13.66
C TRP A 20 10.29 11.27 -15.11
N ASN A 21 9.90 12.14 -16.04
CA ASN A 21 9.71 11.76 -17.44
C ASN A 21 11.03 11.54 -18.22
N ILE A 22 12.11 12.24 -17.87
CA ILE A 22 13.44 12.06 -18.47
C ILE A 22 14.13 10.81 -17.90
N TRP A 23 14.05 10.60 -16.59
CA TRP A 23 14.69 9.47 -15.91
C TRP A 23 14.00 8.13 -16.23
N ALA A 24 12.67 8.09 -16.33
CA ALA A 24 11.92 6.91 -16.80
C ALA A 24 12.29 6.49 -18.23
N ARG A 25 12.70 7.44 -19.08
CA ARG A 25 13.13 7.18 -20.47
C ARG A 25 14.56 6.65 -20.57
N GLU A 26 15.48 7.08 -19.70
CA GLU A 26 16.89 6.68 -19.75
C GLU A 26 17.17 5.29 -19.14
N CYS A 27 16.37 4.82 -18.18
CA CYS A 27 16.52 3.48 -17.59
C CYS A 27 16.08 2.32 -18.52
N SER A 28 15.49 2.61 -19.68
CA SER A 28 15.04 1.61 -20.69
C SER A 28 16.16 0.84 -21.40
N LYS A 29 17.42 1.02 -21.01
CA LYS A 29 18.60 0.42 -21.64
C LYS A 29 19.42 -0.42 -20.65
N SER A 30 18.92 -1.57 -20.21
CA SER A 30 19.78 -2.76 -20.01
C SER A 30 19.05 -4.03 -19.54
N ARG A 31 19.24 -5.07 -20.38
CA ARG A 31 19.34 -6.53 -20.15
C ARG A 31 18.24 -7.26 -19.35
N HIS A 32 17.53 -8.08 -20.12
CA HIS A 32 16.83 -9.30 -19.72
C HIS A 32 17.69 -10.28 -18.92
N ILE A 33 17.13 -10.77 -17.82
CA ILE A 33 17.41 -12.12 -17.30
C ILE A 33 16.07 -12.69 -16.84
N GLY A 34 15.60 -13.72 -17.53
CA GLY A 34 14.49 -14.55 -17.09
C GLY A 34 14.98 -15.67 -16.16
N SER A 35 14.15 -16.09 -15.21
CA SER A 35 13.92 -17.51 -14.93
C SER A 35 12.74 -17.66 -13.97
N ASP A 36 11.74 -18.43 -14.41
CA ASP A 36 10.75 -19.04 -13.56
C ASP A 36 11.40 -20.02 -12.59
N ARG A 37 11.11 -19.88 -11.29
CA ARG A 37 11.27 -20.96 -10.32
C ARG A 37 9.98 -21.12 -9.55
N HIS A 38 9.33 -22.26 -9.78
CA HIS A 38 8.26 -22.76 -8.93
C HIS A 38 8.90 -23.24 -7.62
N VAL A 39 8.83 -22.40 -6.58
CA VAL A 39 9.24 -22.76 -5.22
C VAL A 39 7.99 -23.30 -4.51
N SER A 40 8.04 -24.55 -4.07
CA SER A 40 7.07 -25.12 -3.12
C SER A 40 7.15 -24.33 -1.82
N LYS A 41 6.12 -23.52 -1.53
CA LYS A 41 6.09 -22.58 -0.39
C LYS A 41 5.52 -23.28 0.84
N HIS A 42 6.33 -23.50 1.87
CA HIS A 42 5.84 -23.88 3.20
C HIS A 42 5.47 -22.60 3.97
N VAL A 43 4.19 -22.49 4.36
CA VAL A 43 3.71 -21.47 5.30
C VAL A 43 3.54 -22.17 6.65
N GLU A 44 4.26 -21.69 7.66
CA GLU A 44 4.07 -22.17 9.04
C GLU A 44 3.00 -21.29 9.71
N GLU A 45 1.91 -21.93 10.18
CA GLU A 45 0.89 -21.29 11.00
C GLU A 45 1.34 -21.37 12.47
N VAL A 46 1.62 -20.22 13.09
CA VAL A 46 2.31 -20.21 14.40
C VAL A 46 1.37 -20.27 15.59
N GLU A 47 0.08 -19.94 15.48
CA GLU A 47 -0.89 -20.07 16.58
C GLU A 47 -2.33 -20.03 16.03
N ARG A 48 -3.23 -20.86 16.58
CA ARG A 48 -4.67 -20.88 16.23
C ARG A 48 -5.51 -20.39 17.40
N PRO A 49 -6.16 -19.22 17.31
CA PRO A 49 -7.21 -18.85 18.23
C PRO A 49 -8.53 -19.58 17.88
N GLU A 50 -9.31 -19.92 18.92
CA GLU A 50 -10.63 -20.53 18.81
C GLU A 50 -11.57 -19.71 17.92
N SER A 51 -12.44 -20.38 17.17
CA SER A 51 -13.35 -19.77 16.20
C SER A 51 -14.39 -18.89 16.90
N GLN A 52 -14.20 -17.58 16.87
CA GLN A 52 -15.27 -16.62 17.14
C GLN A 52 -16.09 -16.47 15.86
N SER A 53 -17.33 -16.95 15.86
CA SER A 53 -18.27 -16.75 14.74
C SER A 53 -18.58 -15.27 14.58
N GLY A 54 -18.48 -14.72 13.36
CA GLY A 54 -18.91 -13.35 13.04
C GLY A 54 -17.82 -12.37 12.58
N VAL A 55 -16.62 -12.83 12.20
CA VAL A 55 -15.56 -11.94 11.69
C VAL A 55 -15.80 -11.57 10.23
N GLU A 56 -16.20 -10.33 9.94
CA GLU A 56 -16.49 -9.85 8.57
C GLU A 56 -15.27 -9.17 7.90
N HIS A 57 -14.31 -8.69 8.70
CA HIS A 57 -13.18 -7.88 8.23
C HIS A 57 -11.84 -8.37 8.78
N ALA A 58 -10.81 -8.43 7.93
CA ALA A 58 -9.43 -8.65 8.34
C ALA A 58 -8.57 -7.42 8.05
N VAL A 59 -7.68 -7.08 8.98
CA VAL A 59 -6.56 -6.18 8.74
C VAL A 59 -5.34 -7.03 8.39
N VAL A 60 -4.56 -6.64 7.40
CA VAL A 60 -3.37 -7.38 6.96
C VAL A 60 -2.14 -6.48 7.02
N ILE A 61 -1.11 -6.94 7.73
CA ILE A 61 0.20 -6.30 7.78
C ILE A 61 1.25 -7.27 7.20
N PRO A 62 1.68 -7.10 5.94
CA PRO A 62 2.87 -7.77 5.44
C PRO A 62 4.10 -7.12 6.08
N VAL A 63 5.05 -7.92 6.56
CA VAL A 63 6.26 -7.42 7.23
C VAL A 63 7.51 -8.18 6.81
N LEU A 64 8.61 -7.45 6.68
CA LEU A 64 9.94 -7.99 6.54
C LEU A 64 10.92 -7.16 7.38
N VAL A 65 11.20 -7.62 8.59
CA VAL A 65 12.09 -6.93 9.52
C VAL A 65 13.54 -7.25 9.16
N ARG A 66 14.31 -6.22 8.82
CA ARG A 66 15.77 -6.35 8.56
C ARG A 66 16.62 -5.54 9.53
N THR A 67 16.01 -4.59 10.24
CA THR A 67 16.68 -3.67 11.16
C THR A 67 15.84 -3.45 12.41
N ASN A 68 16.46 -2.96 13.49
CA ASN A 68 15.72 -2.53 14.69
C ASN A 68 14.74 -1.40 14.37
N ARG A 69 15.05 -0.51 13.41
CA ARG A 69 14.10 0.52 12.96
C ARG A 69 12.84 -0.11 12.37
N SER A 70 12.98 -1.06 11.45
CA SER A 70 11.82 -1.77 10.86
C SER A 70 11.04 -2.58 11.90
N LEU A 71 11.71 -3.09 12.94
CA LEU A 71 11.03 -3.75 14.06
C LEU A 71 10.18 -2.75 14.85
N THR A 72 10.74 -1.59 15.21
CA THR A 72 10.01 -0.53 15.93
C THR A 72 8.87 0.07 15.10
N GLN A 73 9.02 0.14 13.78
CA GLN A 73 7.93 0.49 12.87
C GLN A 73 6.81 -0.54 12.95
N PHE A 74 7.13 -1.82 12.76
CA PHE A 74 6.18 -2.93 12.84
C PHE A 74 5.45 -2.99 14.19
N GLU A 75 6.19 -2.88 15.30
CA GLU A 75 5.63 -2.86 16.65
C GLU A 75 4.60 -1.73 16.81
N ARG A 76 4.88 -0.53 16.29
CA ARG A 76 3.93 0.59 16.31
C ARG A 76 2.72 0.32 15.43
N ALA A 77 2.90 -0.26 14.24
CA ALA A 77 1.80 -0.61 13.34
C ALA A 77 0.84 -1.60 14.03
N VAL A 78 1.36 -2.71 14.55
CA VAL A 78 0.58 -3.72 15.29
C VAL A 78 -0.10 -3.10 16.49
N GLN A 79 0.62 -2.32 17.31
CA GLN A 79 0.02 -1.67 18.49
C GLN A 79 -1.09 -0.68 18.12
N SER A 80 -0.98 0.02 16.99
CA SER A 80 -2.02 0.95 16.54
C SER A 80 -3.31 0.22 16.14
N VAL A 81 -3.18 -0.91 15.45
CA VAL A 81 -4.31 -1.75 15.03
C VAL A 81 -4.95 -2.45 16.24
N ARG A 82 -4.14 -3.00 17.16
CA ARG A 82 -4.62 -3.64 18.40
C ARG A 82 -5.55 -2.74 19.24
N ARG A 83 -5.33 -1.43 19.23
CA ARG A 83 -6.15 -0.46 20.00
C ARG A 83 -7.53 -0.21 19.41
N ILE A 84 -7.72 -0.50 18.12
CA ILE A 84 -8.93 -0.13 17.38
C ILE A 84 -9.73 -1.33 16.88
N LEU A 85 -9.13 -2.52 16.85
CA LEU A 85 -9.76 -3.74 16.39
C LEU A 85 -10.99 -4.09 17.23
N LYS A 86 -12.11 -4.32 16.54
CA LYS A 86 -13.36 -4.76 17.14
C LYS A 86 -13.41 -6.28 17.34
N ASP A 87 -14.50 -6.78 17.91
CA ASP A 87 -14.72 -8.21 18.15
C ASP A 87 -14.98 -9.00 16.87
N ASP A 88 -15.53 -8.36 15.85
CA ASP A 88 -15.77 -8.91 14.52
C ASP A 88 -14.59 -8.72 13.55
N GLU A 89 -13.39 -8.47 14.08
CA GLU A 89 -12.19 -8.17 13.28
C GLU A 89 -10.98 -8.98 13.75
N VAL A 90 -10.11 -9.33 12.80
CA VAL A 90 -8.84 -10.03 13.05
C VAL A 90 -7.68 -9.28 12.38
N LEU A 91 -6.49 -9.32 12.99
CA LEU A 91 -5.25 -8.89 12.34
C LEU A 91 -4.47 -10.11 11.87
N ILE A 92 -4.11 -10.13 10.59
CA ILE A 92 -3.21 -11.11 10.01
C ILE A 92 -1.88 -10.41 9.75
N VAL A 93 -0.85 -10.90 10.41
CA VAL A 93 0.54 -10.50 10.16
C VAL A 93 1.18 -11.56 9.28
N VAL A 94 1.80 -11.15 8.18
CA VAL A 94 2.57 -12.05 7.32
C VAL A 94 4.05 -11.68 7.39
N ASP A 95 4.82 -12.43 8.17
CA ASP A 95 6.27 -12.35 8.19
C ASP A 95 6.83 -12.98 6.91
N ASP A 96 7.23 -12.14 5.95
CA ASP A 96 7.76 -12.54 4.66
C ASP A 96 9.24 -12.94 4.75
N GLY A 97 9.59 -13.79 5.71
CA GLY A 97 10.93 -14.35 5.86
C GLY A 97 11.94 -13.44 6.57
N SER A 98 11.56 -12.80 7.68
CA SER A 98 12.51 -12.07 8.53
C SER A 98 13.62 -12.98 9.10
N PRO A 99 14.87 -12.47 9.24
CA PRO A 99 15.99 -13.20 9.84
C PRO A 99 15.69 -13.71 11.26
N THR A 100 16.36 -14.80 11.65
CA THR A 100 16.15 -15.51 12.93
C THR A 100 16.19 -14.62 14.17
N GLN A 101 17.07 -13.63 14.19
CA GLN A 101 17.17 -12.69 15.32
C GLN A 101 15.90 -11.87 15.58
N PHE A 102 15.04 -11.68 14.57
CA PHE A 102 13.80 -10.90 14.68
C PHE A 102 12.55 -11.76 14.90
N GLN A 103 12.64 -13.10 14.76
CA GLN A 103 11.49 -14.00 14.90
C GLN A 103 10.82 -13.89 16.28
N LYS A 104 11.60 -13.94 17.37
CA LYS A 104 11.07 -13.84 18.73
C LYS A 104 10.39 -12.49 19.00
N PRO A 105 10.99 -11.32 18.68
CA PRO A 105 10.30 -10.03 18.77
C PRO A 105 9.01 -9.94 17.95
N ILE A 106 8.98 -10.51 16.73
CA ILE A 106 7.77 -10.53 15.90
C ILE A 106 6.68 -11.36 16.56
N GLN A 107 7.01 -12.58 17.03
CA GLN A 107 6.09 -13.45 17.75
C GLN A 107 5.54 -12.77 19.01
N ALA A 108 6.40 -12.14 19.81
CA ALA A 108 5.97 -11.40 21.00
C ALA A 108 5.01 -10.25 20.65
N SER A 109 5.27 -9.53 19.56
CA SER A 109 4.38 -8.46 19.08
C SER A 109 3.01 -8.99 18.63
N CYS A 110 3.00 -10.21 18.10
CA CYS A 110 1.81 -10.91 17.64
C CYS A 110 1.12 -11.75 18.73
N SER A 111 1.63 -11.77 19.96
CA SER A 111 1.07 -12.55 21.07
C SER A 111 -0.23 -11.90 21.59
N TRP A 112 -1.32 -12.03 20.82
CA TRP A 112 -2.67 -11.60 21.18
C TRP A 112 -3.70 -12.44 20.43
N PRO A 113 -4.80 -12.93 21.05
CA PRO A 113 -5.70 -13.90 20.42
C PRO A 113 -6.37 -13.47 19.11
N LYS A 114 -6.41 -12.17 18.79
CA LYS A 114 -6.94 -11.68 17.52
C LYS A 114 -5.85 -11.43 16.45
N ILE A 115 -4.62 -11.85 16.70
CA ILE A 115 -3.52 -11.79 15.73
C ILE A 115 -3.20 -13.19 15.23
N ILE A 116 -3.25 -13.35 13.92
CA ILE A 116 -2.77 -14.53 13.23
C ILE A 116 -1.41 -14.20 12.64
N LEU A 117 -0.39 -14.95 13.04
CA LEU A 117 0.95 -14.83 12.47
C LEU A 117 1.17 -15.94 11.43
N LEU A 118 1.32 -15.54 10.18
CA LEU A 118 1.73 -16.39 9.06
C LEU A 118 3.18 -16.09 8.71
N ARG A 119 3.91 -17.10 8.27
CA ARG A 119 5.33 -16.94 7.98
C ARG A 119 5.76 -17.62 6.70
N HIS A 120 6.55 -16.90 5.91
CA HIS A 120 7.27 -17.46 4.77
C HIS A 120 8.71 -17.83 5.15
N CYS A 121 9.22 -18.85 4.50
CA CYS A 121 10.62 -19.23 4.54
C CYS A 121 11.03 -19.75 3.15
N PRO A 122 11.75 -18.98 2.31
CA PRO A 122 12.35 -17.65 2.52
C PRO A 122 11.41 -16.47 2.15
N ASN A 123 11.95 -15.26 2.07
CA ASN A 123 11.27 -14.06 1.54
C ASN A 123 10.81 -14.25 0.09
N VAL A 124 9.54 -13.92 -0.20
CA VAL A 124 8.91 -14.08 -1.53
C VAL A 124 8.20 -12.82 -2.06
N GLY A 125 8.38 -11.70 -1.37
CA GLY A 125 7.90 -10.38 -1.79
C GLY A 125 6.53 -10.01 -1.23
N PRO A 126 6.21 -8.70 -1.17
CA PRO A 126 5.00 -8.19 -0.54
C PRO A 126 3.72 -8.60 -1.30
N ALA A 127 3.76 -8.72 -2.63
CA ALA A 127 2.66 -9.27 -3.42
C ALA A 127 2.30 -10.70 -2.98
N SER A 128 3.31 -11.56 -2.78
CA SER A 128 3.11 -12.91 -2.26
C SER A 128 2.56 -12.89 -0.83
N ALA A 129 3.09 -12.02 0.04
CA ALA A 129 2.62 -11.90 1.43
C ALA A 129 1.14 -11.49 1.51
N ARG A 130 0.70 -10.53 0.69
CA ARG A 130 -0.71 -10.12 0.62
C ARG A 130 -1.60 -11.23 0.08
N ASN A 131 -1.14 -11.95 -0.94
CA ASN A 131 -1.83 -13.14 -1.45
C ASN A 131 -1.99 -14.22 -0.38
N THR A 132 -0.95 -14.51 0.40
CA THR A 132 -0.99 -15.49 1.50
C THR A 132 -2.05 -15.12 2.54
N ALA A 133 -2.15 -13.84 2.90
CA ALA A 133 -3.19 -13.38 3.82
C ALA A 133 -4.61 -13.55 3.22
N MET A 134 -4.81 -13.17 1.95
CA MET A 134 -6.10 -13.35 1.27
C MET A 134 -6.50 -14.83 1.19
N ASP A 135 -5.54 -15.71 0.91
CA ASP A 135 -5.76 -17.16 0.86
C ASP A 135 -6.12 -17.72 2.23
N TRP A 136 -5.42 -17.27 3.28
CA TRP A 136 -5.74 -17.68 4.64
C TRP A 136 -7.15 -17.24 5.04
N CYS A 137 -7.56 -16.00 4.73
CA CYS A 137 -8.93 -15.53 4.98
C CYS A 137 -9.96 -16.44 4.30
N ARG A 138 -9.80 -16.68 3.00
CA ARG A 138 -10.73 -17.51 2.21
C ARG A 138 -10.81 -18.95 2.72
N ALA A 139 -9.68 -19.53 3.13
CA ALA A 139 -9.61 -20.93 3.57
C ALA A 139 -10.10 -21.15 5.01
N ASN A 140 -9.88 -20.19 5.91
CA ASN A 140 -10.08 -20.40 7.35
C ASN A 140 -11.28 -19.62 7.94
N ARG A 141 -11.77 -18.59 7.23
CA ARG A 141 -12.80 -17.67 7.71
C ARG A 141 -13.61 -17.14 6.53
N SER A 142 -14.49 -17.98 5.99
CA SER A 142 -15.33 -17.65 4.83
C SER A 142 -16.28 -16.46 5.06
N GLU A 143 -16.49 -16.07 6.32
CA GLU A 143 -17.25 -14.89 6.73
C GLU A 143 -16.50 -13.58 6.44
N ILE A 144 -15.17 -13.62 6.32
CA ILE A 144 -14.38 -12.44 5.98
C ILE A 144 -14.67 -12.07 4.53
N LYS A 145 -15.33 -10.93 4.35
CA LYS A 145 -15.65 -10.38 3.03
C LYS A 145 -14.69 -9.31 2.58
N THR A 146 -14.06 -8.63 3.53
CA THR A 146 -13.17 -7.50 3.27
C THR A 146 -11.81 -7.70 3.93
N VAL A 147 -10.75 -7.41 3.19
CA VAL A 147 -9.38 -7.30 3.69
C VAL A 147 -8.91 -5.86 3.60
N CYS A 148 -8.38 -5.30 4.69
CA CYS A 148 -7.78 -3.97 4.76
C CYS A 148 -6.27 -4.11 4.96
N PHE A 149 -5.48 -3.74 3.95
CA PHE A 149 -4.02 -3.72 4.02
C PHE A 149 -3.51 -2.46 4.71
N LEU A 150 -2.47 -2.67 5.53
CA LEU A 150 -1.69 -1.65 6.20
C LEU A 150 -0.21 -2.07 6.13
N ASP A 151 0.67 -1.17 5.73
CA ASP A 151 2.11 -1.48 5.69
C ASP A 151 2.73 -1.41 7.09
N ALA A 152 3.82 -2.15 7.32
CA ALA A 152 4.44 -2.28 8.64
C ALA A 152 5.06 -0.98 9.18
N ASP A 153 5.19 0.06 8.37
CA ASP A 153 5.63 1.41 8.74
C ASP A 153 4.49 2.44 8.78
N CYS A 154 3.24 1.97 8.76
CA CYS A 154 2.06 2.80 8.94
C CYS A 154 1.45 2.65 10.34
N VAL A 155 0.86 3.73 10.84
CA VAL A 155 0.16 3.80 12.13
C VAL A 155 -1.25 4.26 11.88
N VAL A 156 -2.22 3.54 12.44
CA VAL A 156 -3.63 3.95 12.40
C VAL A 156 -3.88 4.95 13.55
N PRO A 157 -4.22 6.21 13.27
CA PRO A 157 -4.36 7.23 14.30
C PRO A 157 -5.73 7.24 14.98
N ASP A 158 -6.76 6.73 14.32
CA ASP A 158 -8.16 6.88 14.70
C ASP A 158 -8.89 5.54 14.56
N ALA A 159 -9.75 5.22 15.53
CA ALA A 159 -10.63 4.05 15.48
C ALA A 159 -11.61 4.08 14.30
N ASN A 160 -11.85 5.25 13.73
CA ASN A 160 -12.67 5.44 12.54
C ASN A 160 -12.06 4.80 11.28
N TRP A 161 -10.77 4.44 11.26
CA TRP A 161 -10.15 3.87 10.06
C TRP A 161 -10.82 2.56 9.58
N CYS A 162 -10.98 1.58 10.49
CA CYS A 162 -11.69 0.33 10.16
C CYS A 162 -13.16 0.59 9.84
N ALA A 163 -13.79 1.54 10.55
CA ALA A 163 -15.20 1.88 10.34
C ALA A 163 -15.44 2.53 8.97
N ALA A 164 -14.53 3.39 8.51
CA ALA A 164 -14.59 4.07 7.21
C ALA A 164 -14.46 3.06 6.06
N HIS A 165 -13.47 2.17 6.10
CA HIS A 165 -13.34 1.10 5.11
C HIS A 165 -14.57 0.18 5.11
N ARG A 166 -15.06 -0.22 6.28
CA ARG A 166 -16.28 -1.03 6.40
C ARG A 166 -17.50 -0.33 5.77
N ALA A 167 -17.73 0.93 6.13
CA ALA A 167 -18.86 1.69 5.63
C ALA A 167 -18.79 1.85 4.10
N GLN A 168 -17.59 2.13 3.57
CA GLN A 168 -17.36 2.19 2.14
C GLN A 168 -17.66 0.85 1.46
N GLN A 169 -17.13 -0.25 1.96
CA GLN A 169 -17.31 -1.56 1.33
C GLN A 169 -18.76 -2.06 1.42
N LYS A 170 -19.52 -1.67 2.46
CA LYS A 170 -20.97 -1.92 2.52
C LYS A 170 -21.76 -1.09 1.50
N LYS A 171 -21.31 0.14 1.22
CA LYS A 171 -21.97 1.05 0.27
C LYS A 171 -21.65 0.69 -1.19
N LEU A 172 -20.39 0.42 -1.48
CA LEU A 172 -19.88 0.12 -2.81
C LEU A 172 -18.72 -0.89 -2.67
N PRO A 173 -19.03 -2.20 -2.66
CA PRO A 173 -18.03 -3.26 -2.63
C PRO A 173 -17.03 -3.11 -3.79
N GLY A 174 -15.74 -3.21 -3.51
CA GLY A 174 -14.70 -3.04 -4.53
C GLY A 174 -13.32 -2.89 -3.93
N ILE A 175 -12.50 -2.08 -4.61
CA ILE A 175 -11.20 -1.61 -4.11
C ILE A 175 -11.41 -0.20 -3.58
N ALA A 176 -11.00 0.03 -2.34
CA ALA A 176 -11.06 1.35 -1.72
C ALA A 176 -9.69 1.72 -1.12
N CYS A 177 -9.25 2.96 -1.34
CA CYS A 177 -7.99 3.48 -0.84
C CYS A 177 -8.26 4.64 0.11
N GLY A 178 -7.71 4.57 1.31
CA GLY A 178 -7.81 5.65 2.28
C GLY A 178 -6.79 6.76 2.04
N ARG A 179 -6.82 7.77 2.91
CA ARG A 179 -5.85 8.87 2.93
C ARG A 179 -4.61 8.51 3.74
N THR A 180 -3.44 8.68 3.15
CA THR A 180 -2.14 8.49 3.79
C THR A 180 -1.51 9.85 4.04
N ILE A 181 -1.19 10.14 5.31
CA ILE A 181 -0.48 11.37 5.71
C ILE A 181 0.84 11.02 6.39
N SER A 182 1.78 11.95 6.48
CA SER A 182 3.03 11.70 7.22
C SER A 182 2.82 11.56 8.73
N LEU A 183 3.53 10.60 9.34
CA LEU A 183 3.64 10.50 10.80
C LEU A 183 4.47 11.64 11.40
N ASN A 184 5.53 12.06 10.69
CA ASN A 184 6.48 13.09 11.11
C ASN A 184 6.46 14.27 10.11
N PRO A 185 5.40 15.10 10.08
CA PRO A 185 5.17 16.12 9.05
C PRO A 185 6.19 17.26 9.06
N GLU A 186 7.02 17.36 10.09
CA GLU A 186 8.11 18.33 10.20
C GLU A 186 9.35 17.94 9.38
N ARG A 187 9.46 16.68 8.94
CA ARG A 187 10.62 16.19 8.18
C ARG A 187 10.47 16.50 6.69
N TRP A 188 11.55 16.91 6.04
CA TRP A 188 11.51 17.32 4.64
C TRP A 188 11.04 16.21 3.67
N VAL A 189 11.41 14.93 3.92
CA VAL A 189 10.94 13.78 3.13
C VAL A 189 9.42 13.60 3.29
N SER A 190 8.94 13.69 4.53
CA SER A 190 7.50 13.66 4.83
C SER A 190 6.75 14.77 4.11
N ILE A 191 7.26 16.01 4.18
CA ILE A 191 6.69 17.16 3.48
C ILE A 191 6.63 16.89 1.97
N TYR A 192 7.70 16.35 1.39
CA TYR A 192 7.71 15.96 -0.03
C TYR A 192 6.57 14.97 -0.34
N HIS A 193 6.45 13.89 0.42
CA HIS A 193 5.38 12.90 0.19
C HIS A 193 3.98 13.47 0.38
N ASP A 194 3.76 14.33 1.37
CA ASP A 194 2.46 14.97 1.61
C ASP A 194 2.11 16.00 0.52
N VAL A 195 3.09 16.78 0.04
CA VAL A 195 2.89 17.75 -1.05
C VAL A 195 2.55 17.03 -2.35
N PHE A 196 3.30 15.98 -2.70
CA PHE A 196 3.11 15.28 -3.97
C PHE A 196 2.11 14.12 -3.89
N GLY A 197 1.62 13.77 -2.70
CA GLY A 197 0.59 12.75 -2.53
C GLY A 197 1.04 11.36 -2.97
N THR A 198 2.32 11.03 -2.85
CA THR A 198 2.92 9.85 -3.51
C THR A 198 2.31 8.52 -3.07
N LEU A 199 1.68 8.48 -1.90
CA LEU A 199 1.00 7.30 -1.35
C LEU A 199 -0.53 7.45 -1.25
N ASN A 200 -1.13 8.46 -1.88
CA ASN A 200 -2.59 8.63 -1.93
C ASN A 200 -3.21 8.14 -3.25
N GLY A 201 -2.39 7.58 -4.15
CA GLY A 201 -2.82 7.25 -5.50
C GLY A 201 -2.96 8.47 -6.40
N ARG A 202 -3.60 8.27 -7.55
CA ARG A 202 -3.87 9.33 -8.53
C ARG A 202 -5.33 9.32 -8.92
N MET A 203 -5.97 10.48 -8.89
CA MET A 203 -7.37 10.67 -9.27
C MET A 203 -7.50 10.74 -10.79
N LEU A 204 -8.50 10.07 -11.35
CA LEU A 204 -8.92 10.27 -12.73
C LEU A 204 -9.81 11.51 -12.85
N GLU A 205 -10.28 11.83 -14.04
CA GLU A 205 -11.18 12.97 -14.26
C GLU A 205 -12.52 12.80 -13.51
N ASP A 206 -12.95 11.56 -13.30
CA ASP A 206 -14.12 11.22 -12.50
C ASP A 206 -13.79 11.37 -11.01
N GLU A 207 -14.44 12.35 -10.35
CA GLU A 207 -14.26 12.59 -8.91
C GLU A 207 -14.53 11.30 -8.10
N ASN A 208 -13.66 11.02 -7.12
CA ASN A 208 -13.63 9.80 -6.28
C ASN A 208 -13.26 8.49 -6.98
N ASN A 209 -12.77 8.52 -8.22
CA ASN A 209 -12.23 7.36 -8.91
C ASN A 209 -10.71 7.46 -9.09
N LEU A 210 -9.96 6.64 -8.35
CA LEU A 210 -8.52 6.57 -8.50
C LEU A 210 -8.11 5.68 -9.68
N LEU A 211 -7.06 6.07 -10.38
CA LEU A 211 -6.32 5.20 -11.30
C LEU A 211 -5.77 3.98 -10.55
N TYR A 212 -5.16 4.23 -9.39
CA TYR A 212 -4.70 3.21 -8.46
C TYR A 212 -4.73 3.75 -7.03
N GLY A 213 -4.88 2.84 -6.06
CA GLY A 213 -4.65 3.08 -4.65
C GLY A 213 -3.38 2.40 -4.18
N THR A 214 -2.91 2.72 -2.97
CA THR A 214 -1.70 2.13 -2.40
C THR A 214 -2.03 1.16 -1.27
N THR A 215 -1.32 0.03 -1.24
CA THR A 215 -1.60 -1.02 -0.25
C THR A 215 -1.27 -0.65 1.18
N CYS A 216 -0.54 0.44 1.43
CA CYS A 216 -0.36 0.97 2.78
C CYS A 216 -1.68 1.43 3.43
N ASN A 217 -2.75 1.61 2.63
CA ASN A 217 -4.08 1.97 3.10
C ASN A 217 -5.17 1.56 2.09
N MET A 218 -5.25 0.28 1.75
CA MET A 218 -6.20 -0.22 0.76
C MET A 218 -7.10 -1.31 1.36
N SER A 219 -8.39 -1.26 1.08
CA SER A 219 -9.30 -2.38 1.32
C SER A 219 -9.80 -3.01 0.02
N ILE A 220 -10.04 -4.32 0.07
CA ILE A 220 -10.55 -5.12 -1.03
C ILE A 220 -11.73 -5.95 -0.52
N HIS A 221 -12.86 -5.88 -1.22
CA HIS A 221 -13.97 -6.79 -1.04
C HIS A 221 -13.84 -8.00 -1.96
N PHE A 222 -13.82 -9.21 -1.41
CA PHE A 222 -13.56 -10.42 -2.19
C PHE A 222 -14.58 -10.66 -3.30
N ASP A 223 -15.86 -10.45 -3.01
CA ASP A 223 -16.94 -10.71 -3.97
C ASP A 223 -17.06 -9.65 -5.08
N ALA A 224 -16.24 -8.58 -5.01
CA ALA A 224 -16.26 -7.49 -5.99
C ALA A 224 -15.23 -7.65 -7.11
N LEU A 225 -14.37 -8.67 -7.03
CA LEU A 225 -13.36 -8.99 -8.04
C LEU A 225 -13.58 -10.41 -8.56
N PRO A 226 -13.07 -10.75 -9.76
CA PRO A 226 -13.14 -12.12 -10.26
C PRO A 226 -12.58 -13.13 -9.27
N ASP A 227 -13.15 -14.35 -9.27
CA ASP A 227 -12.66 -15.43 -8.42
C ASP A 227 -11.17 -15.68 -8.66
N GLY A 228 -10.41 -15.78 -7.56
CA GLY A 228 -8.97 -15.98 -7.62
C GLY A 228 -8.16 -14.75 -8.02
N PHE A 229 -8.74 -13.55 -8.10
CA PHE A 229 -7.98 -12.32 -8.34
C PHE A 229 -6.93 -12.10 -7.24
N ARG A 230 -5.68 -11.87 -7.65
CA ARG A 230 -4.46 -11.85 -6.81
C ARG A 230 -3.52 -10.71 -7.20
N PHE A 231 -2.60 -10.34 -6.32
CA PHE A 231 -1.44 -9.52 -6.67
C PHE A 231 -0.48 -10.29 -7.56
N ASP A 232 0.02 -9.66 -8.62
CA ASP A 232 0.97 -10.30 -9.54
C ASP A 232 2.35 -10.42 -8.87
N GLN A 233 2.85 -11.65 -8.78
CA GLN A 233 4.13 -11.96 -8.16
C GLN A 233 5.34 -11.57 -9.04
N LEU A 234 5.11 -11.15 -10.28
CA LEU A 234 6.13 -10.51 -11.11
C LEU A 234 6.61 -9.17 -10.52
N PHE A 235 5.78 -8.52 -9.68
CA PHE A 235 6.11 -7.32 -8.91
C PHE A 235 6.54 -7.71 -7.49
N ALA A 236 7.73 -8.31 -7.40
CA ALA A 236 8.24 -8.90 -6.15
C ALA A 236 8.92 -7.89 -5.20
N THR A 237 9.16 -6.65 -5.65
CA THR A 237 9.68 -5.56 -4.82
C THR A 237 8.52 -4.70 -4.30
N PRO A 238 8.70 -3.94 -3.20
CA PRO A 238 7.69 -3.01 -2.69
C PRO A 238 7.62 -1.78 -3.61
N ALA A 239 7.03 -1.98 -4.78
CA ALA A 239 6.85 -1.01 -5.86
C ALA A 239 5.94 -1.60 -6.94
N PHE A 240 4.89 -0.86 -7.29
CA PHE A 240 4.00 -1.12 -8.43
C PHE A 240 3.11 -2.37 -8.34
N GLU A 241 3.24 -3.25 -7.35
CA GLU A 241 2.35 -4.40 -7.21
C GLU A 241 0.89 -3.99 -6.96
N ASP A 242 0.69 -2.87 -6.26
CA ASP A 242 -0.62 -2.25 -6.00
C ASP A 242 -1.17 -1.52 -7.22
N VAL A 243 -0.31 -0.81 -7.96
CA VAL A 243 -0.63 -0.16 -9.23
C VAL A 243 -1.09 -1.19 -10.27
N GLU A 244 -0.31 -2.27 -10.45
CA GLU A 244 -0.64 -3.36 -11.37
C GLU A 244 -1.98 -4.00 -10.99
N PHE A 245 -2.17 -4.30 -9.71
CA PHE A 245 -3.40 -4.89 -9.21
C PHE A 245 -4.63 -4.03 -9.57
N CYS A 246 -4.55 -2.71 -9.32
CA CYS A 246 -5.64 -1.78 -9.64
C CYS A 246 -5.91 -1.67 -11.14
N VAL A 247 -4.86 -1.58 -11.95
CA VAL A 247 -4.98 -1.50 -13.43
C VAL A 247 -5.61 -2.78 -13.98
N ARG A 248 -5.16 -3.94 -13.54
CA ARG A 248 -5.73 -5.21 -13.96
C ARG A 248 -7.17 -5.38 -13.46
N ALA A 249 -7.50 -4.90 -12.26
CA ALA A 249 -8.86 -4.94 -11.74
C ALA A 249 -9.79 -4.10 -12.62
N ARG A 250 -9.37 -2.87 -12.98
CA ARG A 250 -10.09 -1.98 -13.90
C ARG A 250 -10.29 -2.62 -15.28
N LYS A 251 -9.27 -3.31 -15.82
CA LYS A 251 -9.38 -4.05 -17.10
C LYS A 251 -10.34 -5.23 -17.02
N ALA A 252 -10.53 -5.82 -15.84
CA ALA A 252 -11.43 -6.94 -15.65
C ALA A 252 -12.92 -6.55 -15.67
N GLY A 253 -13.25 -5.26 -15.54
CA GLY A 253 -14.63 -4.80 -15.70
C GLY A 253 -14.82 -3.30 -15.43
N PRO A 254 -15.76 -2.63 -16.13
CA PRO A 254 -15.98 -1.19 -16.01
C PRO A 254 -16.48 -0.74 -14.63
N THR A 255 -17.00 -1.67 -13.82
CA THR A 255 -17.47 -1.42 -12.46
C THR A 255 -16.35 -1.49 -11.41
N ASN A 256 -15.14 -1.94 -11.79
CA ASN A 256 -14.02 -2.12 -10.86
C ASN A 256 -13.24 -0.81 -10.69
N SER A 257 -13.96 0.24 -10.30
CA SER A 257 -13.37 1.53 -9.92
C SER A 257 -12.65 1.42 -8.58
N ILE A 258 -11.63 2.27 -8.37
CA ILE A 258 -10.91 2.34 -7.11
C ILE A 258 -11.43 3.56 -6.36
N THR A 259 -12.17 3.37 -5.28
CA THR A 259 -12.77 4.49 -4.55
C THR A 259 -11.79 5.12 -3.58
N PHE A 260 -11.75 6.46 -3.52
CA PHE A 260 -11.01 7.16 -2.47
C PHE A 260 -11.89 7.36 -1.22
N VAL A 261 -11.35 7.06 -0.03
CA VAL A 261 -12.03 7.16 1.26
C VAL A 261 -11.28 8.14 2.16
N SER A 262 -11.69 9.40 2.15
CA SER A 262 -10.98 10.47 2.87
C SER A 262 -10.89 10.27 4.38
N GLU A 263 -11.86 9.58 4.97
CA GLU A 263 -12.00 9.36 6.41
C GLU A 263 -11.13 8.19 6.92
N ALA A 264 -10.73 7.30 6.01
CA ALA A 264 -9.84 6.19 6.33
C ALA A 264 -8.38 6.70 6.34
N VAL A 265 -7.97 7.37 7.41
CA VAL A 265 -6.64 7.98 7.51
C VAL A 265 -5.61 7.03 8.11
N VAL A 266 -4.41 6.94 7.53
CA VAL A 266 -3.22 6.34 8.15
C VAL A 266 -2.06 7.32 8.18
N LYS A 267 -1.15 7.15 9.14
CA LYS A 267 0.10 7.91 9.26
C LYS A 267 1.29 7.06 8.84
N HIS A 268 1.98 7.44 7.78
CA HIS A 268 3.14 6.72 7.26
C HIS A 268 4.45 7.25 7.85
N ASP A 269 5.32 6.36 8.34
CA ASP A 269 6.64 6.70 8.85
C ASP A 269 7.70 6.62 7.74
N TYR A 270 7.72 7.63 6.88
CA TYR A 270 8.68 7.75 5.78
C TYR A 270 10.14 7.67 6.23
N SER A 271 11.02 7.23 5.33
CA SER A 271 12.46 7.38 5.55
C SER A 271 12.87 8.84 5.71
N THR A 272 13.94 9.10 6.45
CA THR A 272 14.41 10.45 6.74
C THR A 272 15.61 10.87 5.91
N ASP A 273 16.16 9.95 5.12
CA ASP A 273 17.40 10.11 4.38
C ASP A 273 17.15 10.36 2.88
N VAL A 274 17.97 11.25 2.31
CA VAL A 274 17.92 11.54 0.85
C VAL A 274 18.24 10.27 0.06
N LEU A 275 19.19 9.47 0.54
CA LEU A 275 19.59 8.23 -0.12
C LEU A 275 18.45 7.21 -0.14
N GLY A 276 17.71 7.05 0.96
CA GLY A 276 16.54 6.17 0.99
C GLY A 276 15.41 6.66 0.08
N LEU A 277 15.23 7.98 -0.05
CA LEU A 277 14.32 8.56 -1.04
C LEU A 277 14.76 8.23 -2.48
N ILE A 278 16.05 8.43 -2.81
CA ILE A 278 16.59 8.07 -4.13
C ILE A 278 16.42 6.58 -4.42
N GLU A 279 16.70 5.71 -3.43
CA GLU A 279 16.53 4.27 -3.57
C GLU A 279 15.06 3.88 -3.79
N GLN A 280 14.13 4.56 -3.11
CA GLN A 280 12.69 4.37 -3.32
C GLN A 280 12.29 4.72 -4.76
N PHE A 281 12.71 5.88 -5.24
CA PHE A 281 12.42 6.28 -6.63
C PHE A 281 13.12 5.38 -7.65
N TRP A 282 14.31 4.87 -7.34
CA TRP A 282 15.00 3.87 -8.15
C TRP A 282 14.16 2.58 -8.30
N ARG A 283 13.58 2.08 -7.19
CA ARG A 283 12.65 0.93 -7.23
C ARG A 283 11.37 1.26 -8.01
N TYR A 284 10.83 2.46 -7.85
CA TYR A 284 9.65 2.90 -8.59
C TYR A 284 9.91 2.93 -10.11
N GLY A 285 11.07 3.39 -10.57
CA GLY A 285 11.41 3.36 -12.00
C GLY A 285 11.49 1.94 -12.56
N GLN A 286 12.07 1.00 -11.82
CA GLN A 286 12.08 -0.42 -12.23
C GLN A 286 10.66 -0.99 -12.31
N GLY A 287 9.83 -0.72 -11.30
CA GLY A 287 8.44 -1.13 -11.26
C GLY A 287 7.63 -0.52 -12.41
N HIS A 288 7.83 0.77 -12.72
CA HIS A 288 7.17 1.45 -13.84
C HIS A 288 7.58 0.86 -15.19
N HIS A 289 8.87 0.60 -15.39
CA HIS A 289 9.34 -0.06 -16.61
C HIS A 289 8.63 -1.40 -16.81
N ARG A 290 8.60 -2.24 -15.76
CA ARG A 290 7.89 -3.52 -15.77
C ARG A 290 6.40 -3.36 -16.02
N MET A 291 5.78 -2.34 -15.41
CA MET A 291 4.37 -2.00 -15.60
C MET A 291 4.07 -1.70 -17.07
N LEU A 292 4.94 -0.99 -17.78
CA LEU A 292 4.76 -0.68 -19.19
C LEU A 292 5.02 -1.87 -20.12
N GLU A 293 5.84 -2.84 -19.72
CA GLU A 293 5.97 -4.10 -20.46
C GLU A 293 4.66 -4.90 -20.44
N VAL A 294 3.96 -4.91 -19.29
CA VAL A 294 2.75 -5.73 -19.08
C VAL A 294 1.47 -4.98 -19.45
N HIS A 295 1.41 -3.68 -19.19
CA HIS A 295 0.26 -2.79 -19.42
C HIS A 295 0.71 -1.49 -20.11
N PRO A 296 1.03 -1.51 -21.42
CA PRO A 296 1.49 -0.32 -22.16
C PRO A 296 0.52 0.87 -22.13
N GLU A 297 -0.79 0.60 -22.00
CA GLU A 297 -1.83 1.62 -21.88
C GLU A 297 -1.75 2.44 -20.59
N TYR A 298 -1.05 1.94 -19.56
CA TYR A 298 -0.93 2.60 -18.26
C TYR A 298 -0.41 4.02 -18.38
N ASP A 299 0.54 4.29 -19.28
CA ASP A 299 1.10 5.63 -19.49
C ASP A 299 0.04 6.64 -19.97
N THR A 300 -0.92 6.19 -20.79
CA THR A 300 -2.02 7.05 -21.26
C THR A 300 -2.97 7.40 -20.12
N TRP A 301 -3.26 6.45 -19.24
CA TRP A 301 -4.11 6.68 -18.06
C TRP A 301 -3.38 7.53 -17.02
N LEU A 302 -2.08 7.31 -16.85
CA LEU A 302 -1.24 8.09 -15.96
C LEU A 302 -1.22 9.57 -16.40
N ALA A 303 -1.09 9.84 -17.70
CA ALA A 303 -1.03 11.18 -18.26
C ALA A 303 -2.28 12.04 -18.00
N VAL A 304 -3.45 11.42 -17.91
CA VAL A 304 -4.73 12.11 -17.64
C VAL A 304 -5.14 12.10 -16.17
N SER A 305 -4.34 11.46 -15.30
CA SER A 305 -4.60 11.39 -13.86
C SER A 305 -3.83 12.48 -13.10
N SER A 306 -4.31 12.84 -11.90
CA SER A 306 -3.68 13.84 -11.04
C SER A 306 -3.29 13.28 -9.67
N PRO A 307 -2.14 13.67 -9.09
CA PRO A 307 -1.74 13.21 -7.78
C PRO A 307 -2.65 13.76 -6.67
N MET A 308 -2.92 12.94 -5.65
CA MET A 308 -3.75 13.30 -4.51
C MET A 308 -2.93 13.92 -3.37
N SER A 309 -2.69 15.23 -3.44
CA SER A 309 -1.96 15.95 -2.40
C SER A 309 -2.70 15.98 -1.05
N ASN A 310 -1.93 15.99 0.04
CA ASN A 310 -2.44 16.31 1.39
C ASN A 310 -2.54 17.83 1.62
N PHE A 311 -2.03 18.64 0.70
CA PHE A 311 -2.18 20.09 0.72
C PHE A 311 -3.25 20.52 -0.26
N SER A 312 -4.22 21.29 0.23
CA SER A 312 -5.16 21.97 -0.65
C SER A 312 -4.45 23.09 -1.40
N VAL A 313 -4.19 22.91 -2.69
CA VAL A 313 -3.90 24.05 -3.57
C VAL A 313 -5.20 24.83 -3.68
N LYS A 314 -5.30 25.99 -3.01
CA LYS A 314 -6.42 26.91 -3.24
C LYS A 314 -6.43 27.20 -4.75
N LYS A 315 -7.43 26.68 -5.48
CA LYS A 315 -7.68 27.13 -6.85
C LYS A 315 -7.84 28.65 -6.76
N LYS A 316 -6.99 29.38 -7.47
CA LYS A 316 -7.18 30.82 -7.66
C LYS A 316 -8.62 30.96 -8.20
N PRO A 317 -9.47 31.83 -7.63
CA PRO A 317 -10.78 32.06 -8.23
C PRO A 317 -10.56 32.43 -9.69
N SER A 318 -11.31 31.78 -10.58
CA SER A 318 -11.38 32.17 -11.97
C SER A 318 -11.87 33.62 -12.01
N ASP A 319 -11.01 34.51 -12.50
CA ASP A 319 -11.35 35.93 -12.74
C ASP A 319 -12.56 36.06 -13.67
#